data_AF-A0A7S1GC37-F1
#
_entry.id   AF-A0A7S1GC37-F1
#
_cell.length_a   1.000
_cell.length_b   1.000
_cell.length_c   1.000
_cell.angle_alpha   90.00
_cell.angle_beta   90.00
_cell.angle_gamma   90.00
#
_symmetry.space_group_name_H-M   'P 1'
#
loop_
_entity.id
_entity.type
_entity.pdbx_description
1 polymer ?
#
loop_
_entity_poly.entity_id
_entity_poly.type
_entity_poly.pdbx_seq_one_letter_code
_entity_poly.pdbx_strand_id
1 'polypeptide(L)'
;PKSWLERATSVLARLDSLSHLLVWCDARDGAVALVEMPRLRLRFSPGCDPAGNMRLFSIDYAGMFLSDSRSDDVAALIDGLHSAVLLQDAGNGLHVLMPAADMYRPVVNSVPMSSWIVVDRAGTDWQEAIPGRAFLYSVHSSEAFLVPPSLAASFHLALSYLLIRRYADAANVLRSNCHTDQAFSPDVAHVVARFQFTKDDVS
;
A
#
# COMPACT_ATOMS: atom_id res chain seq x y z
N PRO A 1 10.85 8.34 23.65
CA PRO A 1 11.23 8.32 22.22
C PRO A 1 11.24 6.89 21.69
N LYS A 2 10.37 6.56 20.72
CA LYS A 2 10.38 5.22 20.11
C LYS A 2 11.72 5.01 19.38
N SER A 3 12.31 3.82 19.50
CA SER A 3 13.56 3.53 18.78
C SER A 3 13.33 3.63 17.26
N TRP A 4 14.37 3.87 16.47
CA TRP A 4 14.23 3.92 15.01
C TRP A 4 13.72 2.57 14.46
N LEU A 5 14.13 1.46 15.08
CA LEU A 5 13.65 0.12 14.79
C LEU A 5 12.15 0.01 15.02
N GLU A 6 11.64 0.43 16.19
CA GLU A 6 10.21 0.39 16.49
C GLU A 6 9.38 1.16 15.45
N ARG A 7 9.89 2.30 14.97
CA ARG A 7 9.23 3.08 13.91
C ARG A 7 9.24 2.32 12.58
N ALA A 8 10.41 1.84 12.15
CA ALA A 8 10.55 1.08 10.91
C ALA A 8 9.66 -0.17 10.92
N THR A 9 9.69 -0.94 12.01
CA THR A 9 8.83 -2.11 12.22
C THR A 9 7.35 -1.74 12.18
N SER A 10 6.94 -0.64 12.82
CA SER A 10 5.54 -0.18 12.80
C SER A 10 5.06 0.26 11.41
N VAL A 11 5.94 0.79 10.56
CA VAL A 11 5.59 1.19 9.19
C VAL A 11 5.57 -0.02 8.28
N LEU A 12 6.61 -0.87 8.33
CA LEU A 12 6.73 -2.05 7.47
C LEU A 12 5.70 -3.14 7.81
N ALA A 13 5.26 -3.21 9.08
CA ALA A 13 4.15 -4.08 9.50
C ALA A 13 2.82 -3.78 8.78
N ARG A 14 2.68 -2.60 8.16
CA ARG A 14 1.51 -2.26 7.34
C ARG A 14 1.53 -3.00 6.01
N LEU A 15 2.72 -3.21 5.44
CA LEU A 15 2.91 -3.94 4.19
C LEU A 15 2.82 -5.44 4.42
N ASP A 16 3.59 -5.97 5.38
CA ASP A 16 3.67 -7.41 5.64
C ASP A 16 3.65 -7.77 7.15
N SER A 17 3.36 -9.02 7.48
CA SER A 17 3.48 -9.54 8.85
C SER A 17 4.94 -9.58 9.30
N LEU A 18 5.19 -9.31 10.58
CA LEU A 18 6.52 -9.40 11.18
C LEU A 18 7.13 -10.80 11.11
N SER A 19 6.29 -11.84 11.06
CA SER A 19 6.74 -13.22 10.85
C SER A 19 7.36 -13.47 9.47
N HIS A 20 7.11 -12.58 8.51
CA HIS A 20 7.58 -12.66 7.13
C HIS A 20 8.51 -11.50 6.75
N LEU A 21 8.90 -10.68 7.72
CA LEU A 21 9.85 -9.60 7.55
C LEU A 21 11.23 -10.08 8.01
N LEU A 22 12.18 -10.13 7.09
CA LEU A 22 13.56 -10.53 7.35
C LEU A 22 14.41 -9.27 7.59
N VAL A 23 15.00 -9.16 8.79
CA VAL A 23 15.95 -8.09 9.12
C VAL A 23 17.34 -8.68 9.14
N TRP A 24 18.18 -8.21 8.25
CA TRP A 24 19.59 -8.57 8.15
C TRP A 24 20.42 -7.48 8.81
N CYS A 25 21.37 -7.86 9.66
CA CYS A 25 22.28 -6.95 10.33
C CYS A 25 23.73 -7.24 9.95
N ASP A 26 24.58 -6.21 9.99
CA ASP A 26 26.02 -6.39 9.92
C ASP A 26 26.51 -7.14 11.17
N ALA A 27 27.35 -8.15 10.96
CA ALA A 27 27.85 -8.99 12.04
C ALA A 27 28.81 -8.27 13.00
N ARG A 28 29.36 -7.12 12.60
CA ARG A 28 30.39 -6.38 13.36
C ARG A 28 29.80 -5.49 14.43
N ASP A 29 28.75 -4.74 14.09
CA ASP A 29 28.15 -3.72 14.95
C ASP A 29 26.65 -3.94 15.22
N GLY A 30 26.03 -4.93 14.57
CA GLY A 30 24.61 -5.23 14.72
C GLY A 30 23.70 -4.20 14.06
N ALA A 31 24.25 -3.27 13.27
CA ALA A 31 23.46 -2.30 12.51
C ALA A 31 22.65 -3.02 11.44
N VAL A 32 21.39 -2.61 11.23
CA VAL A 32 20.56 -3.17 10.16
C VAL A 32 21.20 -2.82 8.82
N ALA A 33 21.39 -3.82 7.99
CA ALA A 33 21.95 -3.69 6.65
C ALA A 33 20.86 -3.78 5.57
N LEU A 34 19.85 -4.63 5.78
CA LEU A 34 18.78 -4.89 4.82
C LEU A 34 17.52 -5.33 5.55
N VAL A 35 16.38 -4.88 5.06
CA VAL A 35 15.06 -5.39 5.43
C VAL A 35 14.39 -5.94 4.18
N GLU A 36 13.93 -7.18 4.24
CA GLU A 36 13.34 -7.89 3.11
C GLU A 36 11.96 -8.43 3.47
N MET A 37 11.03 -8.28 2.54
CA MET A 37 9.67 -8.84 2.59
C MET A 37 9.53 -9.78 1.39
N PRO A 38 9.93 -11.06 1.50
CA PRO A 38 10.04 -11.97 0.36
C PRO A 38 8.74 -12.18 -0.39
N ARG A 39 7.61 -12.21 0.33
CA ARG A 39 6.27 -12.36 -0.27
C ARG A 39 5.92 -11.19 -1.16
N LEU A 40 6.28 -9.98 -0.71
CA LEU A 40 6.06 -8.76 -1.47
C LEU A 40 7.15 -8.49 -2.51
N ARG A 41 8.24 -9.27 -2.51
CA ARG A 41 9.45 -9.01 -3.32
C ARG A 41 9.95 -7.58 -3.14
N LEU A 42 9.89 -7.10 -1.90
CA LEU A 42 10.32 -5.76 -1.52
C LEU A 42 11.53 -5.83 -0.60
N ARG A 43 12.48 -4.95 -0.85
CA ARG A 43 13.75 -4.83 -0.13
C ARG A 43 14.03 -3.37 0.16
N PHE A 44 14.58 -3.15 1.34
CA PHE A 44 14.83 -1.84 1.88
C PHE A 44 16.18 -1.83 2.59
N SER A 45 17.03 -0.83 2.33
CA SER A 45 18.32 -0.69 3.01
C SER A 45 18.46 0.69 3.64
N PRO A 46 19.10 0.81 4.81
CA PRO A 46 19.40 2.11 5.38
C PRO A 46 20.37 2.90 4.50
N GLY A 47 20.20 4.21 4.44
CA GLY A 47 21.08 5.13 3.72
C GLY A 47 20.88 6.56 4.18
N CYS A 48 21.81 7.45 3.81
CA CYS A 48 21.66 8.88 4.08
C CYS A 48 20.97 9.58 2.91
N ASP A 49 20.00 10.44 3.21
CA ASP A 49 19.50 11.41 2.23
C ASP A 49 20.54 12.53 1.99
N PRO A 50 20.37 13.39 0.96
CA PRO A 50 21.29 14.51 0.70
C PRO A 50 21.43 15.50 1.87
N ALA A 51 20.48 15.51 2.81
CA ALA A 51 20.53 16.32 4.02
C ALA A 51 21.26 15.62 5.19
N GLY A 52 21.77 14.40 4.98
CA GLY A 52 22.50 13.62 5.96
C GLY A 52 21.62 12.86 6.95
N ASN A 53 20.31 12.81 6.75
CA ASN A 53 19.42 12.04 7.63
C ASN A 53 19.41 10.57 7.22
N MET A 54 19.45 9.69 8.21
CA MET A 54 19.25 8.25 8.00
C MET A 54 17.79 7.99 7.58
N ARG A 55 17.63 7.39 6.40
CA ARG A 55 16.35 6.95 5.83
C ARG A 55 16.44 5.48 5.46
N LEU A 56 15.28 4.86 5.28
CA LEU A 56 15.19 3.51 4.75
C LEU A 56 14.82 3.57 3.27
N PHE A 57 15.78 3.33 2.39
CA PHE A 57 15.62 3.39 0.94
C PHE A 57 15.05 2.10 0.40
N SER A 58 14.15 2.21 -0.58
CA SER A 58 13.71 1.05 -1.36
C SER A 58 14.81 0.66 -2.35
N ILE A 59 15.12 -0.63 -2.41
CA ILE A 59 16.02 -1.18 -3.42
C ILE A 59 15.26 -1.41 -4.73
N ASP A 60 13.97 -1.77 -4.65
CA ASP A 60 13.16 -2.12 -5.82
C ASP A 60 12.53 -0.89 -6.49
N TYR A 61 12.35 0.21 -5.75
CA TYR A 61 11.96 1.52 -6.29
C TYR A 61 13.12 2.51 -6.14
N ALA A 62 14.02 2.52 -7.13
CA ALA A 62 15.27 3.27 -7.08
C ALA A 62 15.04 4.77 -6.81
N GLY A 63 15.83 5.32 -5.89
CA GLY A 63 15.76 6.74 -5.50
C GLY A 63 14.62 7.08 -4.53
N MET A 64 13.79 6.11 -4.14
CA MET A 64 12.71 6.32 -3.17
C MET A 64 13.08 5.82 -1.76
N PHE A 65 12.57 6.50 -0.74
CA PHE A 65 12.77 6.13 0.67
C PHE A 65 11.49 6.29 1.48
N LEU A 66 11.40 5.59 2.62
CA LEU A 66 10.28 5.73 3.56
C LEU A 66 10.16 7.18 4.04
N SER A 67 8.99 7.79 3.82
CA SER A 67 8.73 9.17 4.20
C SER A 67 7.87 9.27 5.45
N ASP A 68 8.29 10.19 6.32
CA ASP A 68 7.49 10.67 7.45
C ASP A 68 6.72 11.96 7.10
N SER A 69 6.87 12.49 5.86
CA SER A 69 6.22 13.73 5.44
C SER A 69 4.72 13.52 5.35
N ARG A 70 3.98 14.18 6.24
CA ARG A 70 2.51 14.12 6.29
C ARG A 70 2.00 15.54 6.43
N SER A 71 1.72 16.19 5.30
CA SER A 71 0.79 17.31 5.28
C SER A 71 -0.59 16.81 5.74
N ASP A 72 -1.46 17.72 6.17
CA ASP A 72 -2.83 17.38 6.54
C ASP A 72 -3.59 16.75 5.36
N ASP A 73 -3.31 17.23 4.14
CA ASP A 73 -3.91 16.71 2.90
C ASP A 73 -3.45 15.28 2.59
N VAL A 74 -2.14 15.00 2.70
CA VAL A 74 -1.62 13.62 2.52
C VAL A 74 -2.14 12.70 3.63
N ALA A 75 -2.24 13.19 4.86
CA ALA A 75 -2.79 12.42 5.97
C ALA A 75 -4.26 12.04 5.72
N ALA A 76 -5.08 12.99 5.23
CA ALA A 76 -6.45 12.74 4.82
C ALA A 76 -6.54 11.80 3.61
N LEU A 77 -5.63 11.93 2.65
CA LEU A 77 -5.59 11.11 1.45
C LEU A 77 -5.41 9.63 1.79
N ILE A 78 -4.52 9.30 2.73
CA ILE A 78 -4.24 7.91 3.14
C ILE A 78 -5.07 7.45 4.35
N ASP A 79 -5.98 8.28 4.85
CA ASP A 79 -6.81 7.92 5.99
C ASP A 79 -7.69 6.70 5.69
N GLY A 80 -7.74 5.77 6.65
CA GLY A 80 -8.38 4.46 6.51
C GLY A 80 -7.62 3.44 5.65
N LEU A 81 -6.63 3.84 4.83
CA LEU A 81 -5.80 2.90 4.05
C LEU A 81 -4.72 2.26 4.94
N HIS A 82 -5.11 1.28 5.77
CA HIS A 82 -4.26 0.73 6.82
C HIS A 82 -2.96 0.07 6.33
N SER A 83 -2.92 -0.39 5.08
CA SER A 83 -1.74 -0.98 4.46
C SER A 83 -0.88 0.01 3.66
N ALA A 84 -1.24 1.30 3.67
CA ALA A 84 -0.51 2.35 2.98
C ALA A 84 0.80 2.70 3.70
N VAL A 85 1.90 2.67 2.93
CA VAL A 85 3.21 3.18 3.32
C VAL A 85 3.62 4.28 2.36
N LEU A 86 4.09 5.39 2.90
CA LEU A 86 4.50 6.54 2.10
C LEU A 86 5.98 6.41 1.73
N LEU A 87 6.26 6.55 0.44
CA LEU A 87 7.59 6.72 -0.12
C LEU A 87 7.75 8.16 -0.61
N GLN A 88 8.98 8.65 -0.58
CA GLN A 88 9.35 9.95 -1.14
C GLN A 88 10.58 9.78 -2.03
N ASP A 89 10.60 10.52 -3.14
CA ASP A 89 11.76 10.61 -4.03
C ASP A 89 12.64 11.83 -3.71
N ALA A 90 13.77 11.96 -4.42
CA ALA A 90 14.70 13.09 -4.25
C ALA A 90 14.11 14.45 -4.69
N GLY A 91 13.04 14.46 -5.49
CA GLY A 91 12.30 15.64 -5.93
C GLY A 91 11.15 16.05 -5.00
N ASN A 92 11.00 15.40 -3.84
CA ASN A 92 9.86 15.54 -2.92
C ASN A 92 8.53 15.03 -3.49
N GLY A 93 8.56 14.25 -4.57
CA GLY A 93 7.41 13.49 -5.03
C GLY A 93 7.03 12.44 -3.99
N LEU A 94 5.74 12.35 -3.67
CA LEU A 94 5.21 11.38 -2.73
C LEU A 94 4.52 10.23 -3.47
N HIS A 95 4.68 9.02 -2.95
CA HIS A 95 4.05 7.83 -3.49
C HIS A 95 3.52 6.95 -2.37
N VAL A 96 2.34 6.38 -2.55
CA VAL A 96 1.73 5.42 -1.64
C VAL A 96 2.00 4.01 -2.14
N LEU A 97 2.75 3.25 -1.38
CA LEU A 97 2.99 1.83 -1.59
C LEU A 97 1.95 1.03 -0.81
N MET A 98 1.23 0.14 -1.50
CA MET A 98 0.31 -0.81 -0.89
C MET A 98 0.61 -2.22 -1.37
N PRO A 99 0.44 -3.25 -0.52
CA PRO A 99 0.52 -4.63 -0.98
C PRO A 99 -0.59 -4.89 -2.00
N ALA A 100 -0.25 -5.56 -3.09
CA ALA A 100 -1.23 -6.12 -4.00
C ALA A 100 -1.69 -7.43 -3.38
N ALA A 101 -2.63 -7.33 -2.44
CA ALA A 101 -3.16 -8.45 -1.67
C ALA A 101 -4.69 -8.35 -1.61
N ASP A 102 -5.34 -9.49 -1.36
CA ASP A 102 -6.79 -9.50 -1.19
C ASP A 102 -7.17 -8.74 0.07
N MET A 103 -8.31 -8.05 0.04
CA MET A 103 -8.80 -7.24 1.14
C MET A 103 -10.29 -7.46 1.32
N TYR A 104 -10.70 -7.52 2.58
CA TYR A 104 -12.11 -7.58 2.92
C TYR A 104 -12.38 -6.81 4.21
N ARG A 105 -13.62 -6.40 4.37
CA ARG A 105 -14.15 -5.81 5.60
C ARG A 105 -14.80 -6.93 6.42
N PRO A 106 -14.33 -7.25 7.63
CA PRO A 106 -14.99 -8.23 8.48
C PRO A 106 -16.39 -7.75 8.88
N VAL A 107 -17.38 -8.63 8.77
CA VAL A 107 -18.73 -8.35 9.26
C VAL A 107 -18.77 -8.62 10.76
N VAL A 108 -18.87 -7.55 11.55
CA VAL A 108 -18.99 -7.62 13.01
C VAL A 108 -20.38 -7.09 13.40
N ASN A 109 -21.26 -7.97 13.88
CA ASN A 109 -22.66 -7.64 14.18
C ASN A 109 -22.83 -6.45 15.13
N SER A 110 -21.89 -6.23 16.06
CA SER A 110 -21.93 -5.10 16.98
C SER A 110 -21.49 -3.77 16.37
N VAL A 111 -20.82 -3.79 15.21
CA VAL A 111 -20.29 -2.60 14.52
C VAL A 111 -20.48 -2.77 13.00
N PRO A 112 -21.74 -2.77 12.50
CA PRO A 112 -22.05 -3.07 11.10
C PRO A 112 -21.40 -2.06 10.13
N MET A 113 -21.20 -0.83 10.58
CA MET A 113 -20.59 0.24 9.79
C MET A 113 -19.07 0.41 10.04
N SER A 114 -18.36 -0.65 10.45
CA SER A 114 -16.91 -0.56 10.66
C SER A 114 -16.13 -0.38 9.35
N SER A 115 -15.19 0.56 9.30
CA SER A 115 -14.30 0.78 8.15
C SER A 115 -13.01 -0.04 8.25
N TRP A 116 -12.96 -1.03 9.14
CA TRP A 116 -11.75 -1.81 9.34
C TRP A 116 -11.57 -2.84 8.23
N ILE A 117 -10.45 -2.74 7.53
CA ILE A 117 -10.03 -3.71 6.52
C ILE A 117 -9.03 -4.71 7.07
N VAL A 118 -9.19 -5.96 6.66
CA VAL A 118 -8.20 -7.02 6.82
C VAL A 118 -7.59 -7.28 5.45
N VAL A 119 -6.27 -7.31 5.42
CA VAL A 119 -5.49 -7.65 4.22
C VAL A 119 -5.05 -9.11 4.34
N ASP A 120 -5.57 -9.96 3.47
CA ASP A 120 -5.12 -11.35 3.36
C ASP A 120 -3.84 -11.42 2.52
N ARG A 121 -2.71 -11.47 3.24
CA ARG A 121 -1.37 -11.51 2.66
C ARG A 121 -0.92 -12.93 2.30
N ALA A 122 -1.67 -13.95 2.71
CA ALA A 122 -1.32 -15.36 2.50
C ALA A 122 -2.15 -16.02 1.39
N GLY A 123 -3.19 -15.35 0.88
CA GLY A 123 -4.03 -15.83 -0.21
C GLY A 123 -3.22 -16.20 -1.46
N THR A 124 -3.10 -17.50 -1.72
CA THR A 124 -2.36 -18.06 -2.86
C THR A 124 -3.01 -17.67 -4.18
N ASP A 125 -4.34 -17.69 -4.23
CA ASP A 125 -5.12 -17.34 -5.43
C ASP A 125 -4.78 -15.92 -5.90
N TRP A 126 -4.63 -14.99 -4.96
CA TRP A 126 -4.29 -13.61 -5.26
C TRP A 126 -2.83 -13.47 -5.72
N GLN A 127 -1.91 -14.17 -5.05
CA GLN A 127 -0.50 -14.19 -5.44
C GLN A 127 -0.27 -14.86 -6.80
N GLU A 128 -1.12 -15.78 -7.23
CA GLU A 128 -1.06 -16.37 -8.55
C GLU A 128 -1.69 -15.46 -9.61
N ALA A 129 -2.83 -14.84 -9.27
CA ALA A 129 -3.58 -14.00 -10.20
C ALA A 129 -2.90 -12.65 -10.48
N ILE A 130 -2.21 -12.05 -9.50
CA ILE A 130 -1.57 -10.74 -9.64
C ILE A 130 -0.04 -10.90 -9.66
N PRO A 131 0.63 -10.70 -10.82
CA PRO A 131 2.09 -10.81 -10.90
C PRO A 131 2.83 -9.77 -10.05
N GLY A 132 2.29 -8.55 -10.01
CA GLY A 132 2.77 -7.46 -9.15
C GLY A 132 2.42 -7.74 -7.69
N ARG A 133 3.40 -7.64 -6.79
CA ARG A 133 3.22 -7.92 -5.36
C ARG A 133 2.88 -6.68 -4.53
N ALA A 134 3.10 -5.50 -5.11
CA ALA A 134 2.75 -4.24 -4.53
C ALA A 134 2.34 -3.27 -5.65
N PHE A 135 1.43 -2.36 -5.34
CA PHE A 135 1.07 -1.25 -6.20
C PHE A 135 1.66 0.03 -5.62
N LEU A 136 2.30 0.82 -6.50
CA LEU A 136 2.87 2.12 -6.16
C LEU A 136 2.01 3.20 -6.81
N TYR A 137 1.26 3.92 -5.99
CA TYR A 137 0.38 5.00 -6.40
C TYR A 137 1.10 6.34 -6.25
N SER A 138 1.21 7.13 -7.31
CA SER A 138 1.78 8.48 -7.18
C SER A 138 0.78 9.41 -6.52
N VAL A 139 1.21 10.23 -5.57
CA VAL A 139 0.41 11.33 -5.05
C VAL A 139 0.45 12.45 -6.08
N HIS A 140 -0.72 12.94 -6.51
CA HIS A 140 -0.78 14.08 -7.42
C HIS A 140 -0.18 15.32 -6.75
N SER A 141 0.37 16.26 -7.54
CA SER A 141 1.01 17.49 -7.02
C SER A 141 0.08 18.39 -6.20
N SER A 142 -1.24 18.23 -6.36
CA SER A 142 -2.26 18.91 -5.56
C SER A 142 -2.62 18.18 -4.26
N GLU A 143 -2.00 17.03 -3.97
CA GLU A 143 -2.22 16.15 -2.80
C GLU A 143 -3.67 15.66 -2.63
N ALA A 144 -4.52 15.85 -3.64
CA ALA A 144 -5.95 15.60 -3.56
C ALA A 144 -6.37 14.17 -3.98
N PHE A 145 -5.52 13.46 -4.74
CA PHE A 145 -5.82 12.13 -5.22
C PHE A 145 -4.55 11.32 -5.51
N LEU A 146 -4.73 10.00 -5.52
CA LEU A 146 -3.72 9.02 -5.92
C LEU A 146 -3.88 8.68 -7.39
N VAL A 147 -2.75 8.54 -8.09
CA VAL A 147 -2.66 8.18 -9.51
C VAL A 147 -2.25 6.71 -9.61
N PRO A 148 -3.15 5.80 -10.03
CA PRO A 148 -2.82 4.39 -10.21
C PRO A 148 -1.88 4.15 -11.41
N PRO A 149 -0.91 3.23 -11.31
CA PRO A 149 0.01 2.92 -12.40
C PRO A 149 -0.58 1.96 -13.46
N SER A 150 -1.71 1.31 -13.18
CA SER A 150 -2.34 0.34 -14.08
C SER A 150 -3.83 0.20 -13.80
N LEU A 151 -4.57 -0.43 -14.72
CA LEU A 151 -6.00 -0.69 -14.54
C LEU A 151 -6.28 -1.59 -13.32
N ALA A 152 -5.47 -2.62 -13.10
CA ALA A 152 -5.58 -3.47 -11.91
C ALA A 152 -5.36 -2.68 -10.61
N ALA A 153 -4.37 -1.77 -10.59
CA ALA A 153 -4.12 -0.89 -9.46
C ALA A 153 -5.28 0.09 -9.23
N SER A 154 -5.92 0.59 -10.30
CA SER A 154 -7.11 1.45 -10.22
C SER A 154 -8.29 0.74 -9.55
N PHE A 155 -8.61 -0.48 -9.99
CA PHE A 155 -9.68 -1.27 -9.37
C PHE A 155 -9.33 -1.65 -7.93
N HIS A 156 -8.07 -1.97 -7.65
CA HIS A 156 -7.62 -2.29 -6.29
C HIS A 156 -7.76 -1.09 -5.34
N LEU A 157 -7.42 0.11 -5.81
CA LEU A 157 -7.58 1.34 -5.04
C LEU A 157 -9.06 1.68 -4.84
N ALA A 158 -9.88 1.57 -5.89
CA ALA A 158 -11.32 1.78 -5.80
C ALA A 158 -11.98 0.79 -4.82
N LEU A 159 -11.60 -0.49 -4.88
CA LEU A 159 -12.05 -1.51 -3.93
C LEU A 159 -11.64 -1.14 -2.50
N SER A 160 -10.39 -0.73 -2.29
CA SER A 160 -9.90 -0.28 -0.97
C SER A 160 -10.75 0.86 -0.43
N TYR A 161 -11.08 1.86 -1.26
CA TYR A 161 -11.96 2.98 -0.88
C TYR A 161 -13.39 2.53 -0.56
N LEU A 162 -13.98 1.62 -1.35
CA LEU A 162 -15.29 1.06 -1.04
C LEU A 162 -15.29 0.30 0.30
N LEU A 163 -14.25 -0.49 0.56
CA LEU A 163 -14.07 -1.24 1.81
C LEU A 163 -13.83 -0.35 3.03
N ILE A 164 -13.50 0.92 2.86
CA ILE A 164 -13.46 1.92 3.95
C ILE A 164 -14.58 2.97 3.87
N ARG A 165 -15.58 2.76 3.01
CA ARG A 165 -16.76 3.62 2.80
C ARG A 165 -16.46 5.02 2.24
N ARG A 166 -15.32 5.18 1.57
CA ARG A 166 -14.96 6.41 0.84
C ARG A 166 -15.52 6.38 -0.58
N TYR A 167 -16.86 6.37 -0.69
CA TYR A 167 -17.56 6.16 -1.97
C TYR A 167 -17.27 7.23 -3.01
N ALA A 168 -17.11 8.49 -2.59
CA ALA A 168 -16.78 9.60 -3.50
C ALA A 168 -15.41 9.39 -4.15
N ASP A 169 -14.42 8.95 -3.36
CA ASP A 169 -13.06 8.68 -3.85
C ASP A 169 -13.04 7.45 -4.76
N ALA A 170 -13.76 6.39 -4.39
CA ALA A 170 -13.92 5.21 -5.24
C ALA A 170 -14.55 5.59 -6.59
N ALA A 171 -15.64 6.36 -6.59
CA ALA A 171 -16.31 6.81 -7.81
C ALA A 171 -15.41 7.68 -8.68
N ASN A 172 -14.61 8.56 -8.07
CA ASN A 172 -13.63 9.36 -8.79
C ASN A 172 -12.58 8.49 -9.49
N VAL A 173 -11.95 7.55 -8.76
CA VAL A 173 -10.94 6.63 -9.33
C VAL A 173 -11.52 5.81 -10.48
N LEU A 174 -12.72 5.24 -10.30
CA LEU A 174 -13.40 4.44 -11.33
C LEU A 174 -13.69 5.28 -12.58
N ARG A 175 -14.22 6.49 -12.42
CA ARG A 175 -14.56 7.37 -13.53
C ARG A 175 -13.34 7.84 -14.32
N SER A 176 -12.24 8.15 -13.63
CA SER A 176 -11.06 8.74 -14.28
C SER A 176 -10.08 7.71 -14.83
N ASN A 177 -10.02 6.49 -14.27
CA ASN A 177 -8.97 5.52 -14.61
C ASN A 177 -9.50 4.15 -15.08
N CYS A 178 -10.79 3.85 -14.92
CA CYS A 178 -11.36 2.55 -15.30
C CYS A 178 -12.20 2.63 -16.57
N HIS A 179 -11.59 3.10 -17.66
CA HIS A 179 -12.16 3.05 -19.00
C HIS A 179 -11.34 2.07 -19.87
N THR A 180 -11.97 1.00 -20.34
CA THR A 180 -11.37 0.10 -21.32
C THR A 180 -12.46 -0.54 -22.16
N ASP A 181 -12.22 -0.59 -23.47
CA ASP A 181 -13.08 -1.31 -24.42
C ASP A 181 -12.57 -2.74 -24.68
N GLN A 182 -11.48 -3.13 -24.02
CA GLN A 182 -10.88 -4.45 -24.14
C GLN A 182 -11.37 -5.39 -23.03
N ALA A 183 -11.37 -6.69 -23.32
CA ALA A 183 -11.61 -7.70 -22.31
C ALA A 183 -10.58 -7.58 -21.17
N PHE A 184 -11.04 -7.79 -19.94
CA PHE A 184 -10.15 -7.73 -18.77
C PHE A 184 -9.09 -8.83 -18.84
N SER A 185 -7.85 -8.44 -18.58
CA SER A 185 -6.79 -9.40 -18.29
C SER A 185 -7.09 -10.16 -16.99
N PRO A 186 -6.51 -11.35 -16.78
CA PRO A 186 -6.83 -12.19 -15.63
C PRO A 186 -6.64 -11.50 -14.27
N ASP A 187 -5.60 -10.69 -14.13
CA ASP A 187 -5.32 -9.89 -12.93
C ASP A 187 -6.43 -8.85 -12.67
N VAL A 188 -6.84 -8.10 -13.70
CA VAL A 188 -7.92 -7.13 -13.60
C VAL A 188 -9.24 -7.82 -13.26
N ALA A 189 -9.57 -8.90 -13.95
CA ALA A 189 -10.79 -9.67 -13.71
C ALA A 189 -10.84 -10.20 -12.27
N HIS A 190 -9.70 -10.65 -11.74
CA HIS A 190 -9.59 -11.13 -10.36
C HIS A 190 -9.86 -10.03 -9.32
N VAL A 191 -9.30 -8.83 -9.51
CA VAL A 191 -9.58 -7.67 -8.64
C VAL A 191 -11.06 -7.26 -8.72
N VAL A 192 -11.62 -7.20 -9.94
CA VAL A 192 -13.03 -6.82 -10.17
C VAL A 192 -13.98 -7.81 -9.50
N ALA A 193 -13.68 -9.12 -9.52
CA ALA A 193 -14.51 -10.12 -8.85
C ALA A 193 -14.69 -9.86 -7.35
N ARG A 194 -13.72 -9.20 -6.69
CA ARG A 194 -13.79 -8.87 -5.26
C ARG A 194 -14.78 -7.77 -4.90
N PHE A 195 -15.26 -6.98 -5.87
CA PHE A 195 -16.30 -5.98 -5.61
C PHE A 195 -17.61 -6.59 -5.10
N GLN A 196 -17.82 -7.91 -5.25
CA GLN A 196 -18.97 -8.58 -4.64
C GLN A 196 -19.00 -8.47 -3.11
N PHE A 197 -17.84 -8.31 -2.46
CA PHE A 197 -17.71 -8.22 -1.01
C PHE A 197 -18.02 -6.82 -0.46
N THR A 198 -18.32 -5.84 -1.31
CA THR A 198 -18.73 -4.48 -0.89
C THR A 198 -20.24 -4.28 -1.00
N LYS A 199 -21.01 -5.34 -1.21
CA LYS A 199 -22.48 -5.29 -1.38
C LYS A 199 -23.23 -5.23 -0.05
N ASP A 200 -22.55 -5.47 1.06
CA ASP A 200 -23.06 -5.34 2.43
C ASP A 200 -23.61 -3.93 2.73
N ASP A 201 -23.12 -2.91 2.03
CA ASP A 201 -23.56 -1.52 2.21
C ASP A 201 -24.89 -1.18 1.50
N VAL A 202 -25.43 -2.08 0.67
CA VAL A 202 -26.64 -1.84 -0.15
C VAL A 202 -27.85 -2.69 0.29
N SER A 203 -27.63 -3.72 1.12
CA SER A 203 -28.66 -4.62 1.66
C SER A 203 -29.20 -4.16 2.99
#